data_AF-A0A0F7PE71-F1
#
_entry.id   AF-A0A0F7PE71-F1
#
_cell.length_a   1.000
_cell.length_b   1.000
_cell.length_c   1.000
_cell.angle_alpha   90.00
_cell.angle_beta   90.00
_cell.angle_gamma   90.00
#
_symmetry.space_group_name_H-M   'P 1'
#
loop_
_entity.id
_entity.type
_entity.pdbx_description
1 polymer ?
#
loop_
_entity_poly.entity_id
_entity_poly.type
_entity_poly.pdbx_seq_one_letter_code
_entity_poly.pdbx_strand_id
1 'polypeptide(L)'
;MEPTAVKTAPIYSENLPNGQSYLEWGAVWGGGVVAIATTIVLGQFGGSAGLALGEPMLANGDPSWQVVVASLWLFVTALASSAGGGYIAGRMRSRWNDAAKTEVEFRDGVHGLSVWAVSTMAVAAFAAVAAALSSLGLETNTVSDIPENVVEYTRTISVVYGFSSGAAAALGAGAAWWFASLGGSHRDESTDVHLLTPGFLRRK
;
A
#
# COMPACT_ATOMS: atom_id res chain seq x y z
N MET A 1 38.81 25.48 -23.69
CA MET A 1 38.11 24.37 -24.36
C MET A 1 36.96 23.99 -23.45
N GLU A 2 35.75 24.36 -23.86
CA GLU A 2 34.52 24.02 -23.13
C GLU A 2 34.19 22.55 -23.40
N PRO A 3 33.90 21.72 -22.37
CA PRO A 3 33.54 20.33 -22.60
C PRO A 3 32.22 20.28 -23.36
N THR A 4 32.25 19.72 -24.56
CA THR A 4 31.08 19.49 -25.39
C THR A 4 30.14 18.53 -24.67
N ALA A 5 29.06 19.07 -24.11
CA ALA A 5 27.98 18.27 -23.56
C ALA A 5 27.45 17.36 -24.67
N VAL A 6 27.67 16.06 -24.55
CA VAL A 6 27.04 15.07 -25.43
C VAL A 6 25.54 15.13 -25.17
N LYS A 7 24.82 15.84 -26.04
CA LYS A 7 23.36 15.81 -26.08
C LYS A 7 22.96 14.42 -26.57
N THR A 8 22.82 13.47 -25.64
CA THR A 8 22.22 12.17 -25.93
C THR A 8 20.82 12.45 -26.47
N ALA A 9 20.60 12.23 -27.77
CA ALA A 9 19.29 12.35 -28.36
C ALA A 9 18.33 11.39 -27.61
N PRO A 10 17.09 11.81 -27.32
CA PRO A 10 16.09 10.88 -26.83
C PRO A 10 15.99 9.74 -27.84
N ILE A 11 16.24 8.51 -27.37
CA ILE A 11 15.92 7.32 -28.16
C ILE A 11 14.39 7.28 -28.21
N TYR A 12 13.80 7.89 -29.23
CA TYR A 12 12.43 7.59 -29.58
C TYR A 12 12.45 6.16 -30.10
N SER A 13 11.80 5.26 -29.37
CA SER A 13 11.52 3.93 -29.91
C SER A 13 10.64 4.14 -31.15
N GLU A 14 11.20 3.93 -32.34
CA GLU A 14 10.47 3.94 -33.61
C GLU A 14 9.53 2.72 -33.74
N ASN A 15 9.51 1.83 -32.72
CA ASN A 15 8.95 0.49 -32.79
C ASN A 15 7.94 0.14 -31.68
N LEU A 16 7.35 1.10 -30.96
CA LEU A 16 6.09 0.78 -30.28
C LEU A 16 5.01 0.69 -31.37
N PRO A 17 4.37 -0.47 -31.59
CA PRO A 17 3.19 -0.51 -32.43
C PRO A 17 2.21 0.55 -31.90
N ASN A 18 1.72 1.42 -32.78
CA ASN A 18 0.76 2.48 -32.40
C ASN A 18 -0.33 1.87 -31.49
N GLY A 19 -0.39 2.33 -30.23
CA GLY A 19 -1.43 1.93 -29.27
C GLY A 19 -1.02 1.03 -28.08
N GLN A 20 0.26 0.74 -27.83
CA GLN A 20 0.66 0.00 -26.62
C GLN A 20 0.81 0.90 -25.38
N SER A 21 0.32 0.42 -24.24
CA SER A 21 0.36 1.09 -22.94
C SER A 21 1.53 0.59 -22.10
N TYR A 22 2.35 1.53 -21.58
CA TYR A 22 3.39 1.24 -20.58
C TYR A 22 2.83 0.72 -19.26
N LEU A 23 1.56 1.00 -18.97
CA LEU A 23 0.89 0.48 -17.79
C LEU A 23 0.41 -0.95 -18.06
N GLU A 24 1.05 -1.91 -17.39
CA GLU A 24 0.71 -3.33 -17.49
C GLU A 24 -0.25 -3.74 -16.37
N TRP A 25 -1.54 -3.78 -16.69
CA TRP A 25 -2.59 -4.14 -15.73
C TRP A 25 -2.41 -5.52 -15.11
N GLY A 26 -1.80 -6.48 -15.82
CA GLY A 26 -1.49 -7.80 -15.25
C GLY A 26 -0.55 -7.69 -14.03
N ALA A 27 0.47 -6.84 -14.10
CA ALA A 27 1.37 -6.58 -12.99
C ALA A 27 0.68 -5.82 -11.85
N VAL A 28 -0.18 -4.84 -12.19
CA VAL A 28 -0.98 -4.10 -11.20
C VAL A 28 -1.95 -5.02 -10.46
N TRP A 29 -2.66 -5.92 -11.15
CA TRP A 29 -3.53 -6.89 -10.48
C TRP A 29 -2.73 -7.91 -9.66
N GLY A 30 -1.61 -8.40 -10.18
CA GLY A 30 -0.71 -9.29 -9.45
C GLY A 30 -0.24 -8.70 -8.12
N GLY A 31 0.29 -7.47 -8.15
CA GLY A 31 0.70 -6.75 -6.94
C GLY A 31 -0.47 -6.33 -6.05
N GLY A 32 -1.58 -5.89 -6.64
CA GLY A 32 -2.79 -5.45 -5.94
C GLY A 32 -3.42 -6.55 -5.10
N VAL A 33 -3.54 -7.77 -5.64
CA VAL A 33 -4.06 -8.91 -4.88
C VAL A 33 -3.17 -9.24 -3.69
N VAL A 34 -1.84 -9.19 -3.86
CA VAL A 34 -0.89 -9.40 -2.75
C VAL A 34 -1.02 -8.31 -1.69
N ALA A 35 -1.15 -7.05 -2.09
CA ALA A 35 -1.37 -5.93 -1.16
C ALA A 35 -2.68 -6.09 -0.37
N ILE A 36 -3.78 -6.46 -1.04
CA ILE A 36 -5.09 -6.70 -0.40
C ILE A 36 -4.99 -7.87 0.59
N ALA A 37 -4.45 -9.01 0.16
CA ALA A 37 -4.28 -10.19 1.01
C ALA A 37 -3.43 -9.88 2.25
N THR A 38 -2.31 -9.16 2.08
CA THR A 38 -1.45 -8.73 3.17
C THR A 38 -2.19 -7.80 4.14
N THR A 39 -2.97 -6.85 3.62
CA THR A 39 -3.77 -5.94 4.44
C THR A 39 -4.80 -6.71 5.28
N ILE A 40 -5.50 -7.68 4.69
CA ILE A 40 -6.47 -8.51 5.41
C ILE A 40 -5.79 -9.31 6.52
N VAL A 41 -4.68 -9.98 6.23
CA VAL A 41 -3.96 -10.82 7.20
C VAL A 41 -3.43 -9.97 8.36
N LEU A 42 -2.80 -8.83 8.07
CA LEU A 42 -2.27 -7.94 9.12
C LEU A 42 -3.39 -7.24 9.91
N GLY A 43 -4.52 -6.94 9.27
CA GLY A 43 -5.72 -6.43 9.94
C GLY A 43 -6.28 -7.45 10.93
N GLN A 44 -6.44 -8.71 10.50
CA GLN A 44 -6.88 -9.80 11.38
C GLN A 44 -5.89 -10.06 12.52
N PHE A 45 -4.59 -10.05 12.22
CA PHE A 45 -3.54 -10.18 13.23
C PHE A 45 -3.65 -9.07 14.29
N GLY A 46 -3.74 -7.80 13.87
CA GLY A 46 -3.89 -6.66 14.79
C GLY A 46 -5.12 -6.78 15.68
N GLY A 47 -6.26 -7.21 15.10
CA GLY A 47 -7.46 -7.52 15.87
C GLY A 47 -7.25 -8.62 16.90
N SER A 48 -6.65 -9.75 16.49
CA SER A 48 -6.38 -10.90 17.37
C SER A 48 -5.36 -10.63 18.47
N ALA A 49 -4.42 -9.70 18.24
CA ALA A 49 -3.43 -9.27 19.23
C ALA A 49 -4.04 -8.42 20.36
N GLY A 50 -5.34 -8.10 20.29
CA GLY A 50 -6.06 -7.36 21.32
C GLY A 50 -6.12 -5.85 21.09
N LEU A 51 -5.65 -5.34 19.95
CA LEU A 51 -5.76 -3.91 19.61
C LEU A 51 -7.23 -3.46 19.47
N ALA A 52 -8.15 -4.40 19.25
CA ALA A 52 -9.59 -4.15 19.17
C ALA A 52 -10.34 -4.39 20.49
N LEU A 53 -9.70 -4.96 21.51
CA LEU A 53 -10.36 -5.39 22.77
C LEU A 53 -10.06 -4.49 23.96
N GLY A 54 -9.15 -3.53 23.79
CA GLY A 54 -8.74 -2.61 24.83
C GLY A 54 -9.68 -1.41 25.02
N GLU A 55 -9.59 -0.73 26.16
CA GLU A 55 -10.29 0.53 26.42
C GLU A 55 -9.63 1.69 25.64
N PRO A 56 -10.32 2.29 24.65
CA PRO A 56 -9.72 3.33 23.82
C PRO A 56 -9.58 4.67 24.53
N MET A 57 -10.40 4.93 25.55
CA MET A 57 -10.35 6.14 26.38
C MET A 57 -10.10 5.74 27.83
N LEU A 58 -9.30 6.55 28.52
CA LEU A 58 -9.08 6.44 29.95
C LEU A 58 -10.26 7.04 30.73
N ALA A 59 -10.38 6.70 32.02
CA ALA A 59 -11.45 7.21 32.90
C ALA A 59 -11.45 8.75 33.06
N ASN A 60 -10.32 9.41 32.78
CA ASN A 60 -10.19 10.86 32.79
C ASN A 60 -10.55 11.51 31.43
N GLY A 61 -10.95 10.72 30.43
CA GLY A 61 -11.34 11.19 29.10
C GLY A 61 -10.21 11.31 28.07
N ASP A 62 -8.96 11.03 28.45
CA ASP A 62 -7.82 11.08 27.52
C ASP A 62 -7.73 9.80 26.65
N PRO A 63 -7.20 9.88 25.42
CA PRO A 63 -6.91 8.70 24.63
C PRO A 63 -5.92 7.77 25.30
N SER A 64 -6.25 6.49 25.37
CA SER A 64 -5.36 5.49 25.92
C SER A 64 -4.19 5.21 24.98
N TRP A 65 -3.11 4.65 25.52
CA TRP A 65 -1.94 4.23 24.75
C TRP A 65 -2.30 3.20 23.65
N GLN A 66 -3.42 2.47 23.79
CA GLN A 66 -3.87 1.48 22.83
C GLN A 66 -4.27 2.13 21.50
N VAL A 67 -4.82 3.35 21.53
CA VAL A 67 -5.14 4.11 20.31
C VAL A 67 -3.86 4.43 19.53
N VAL A 68 -2.76 4.75 20.24
CA VAL A 68 -1.46 5.02 19.62
C VAL A 68 -0.89 3.75 18.99
N VAL A 69 -0.96 2.61 19.70
CA VAL A 69 -0.46 1.32 19.17
C VAL A 69 -1.31 0.84 17.99
N ALA A 70 -2.63 0.98 18.06
CA ALA A 70 -3.53 0.65 16.96
C ALA A 70 -3.23 1.53 15.72
N SER A 71 -2.99 2.83 15.93
CA SER A 71 -2.60 3.74 14.87
C SER A 71 -1.24 3.36 14.27
N LEU A 72 -0.23 3.05 15.10
CA LEU A 72 1.08 2.56 14.64
C LEU A 72 0.94 1.26 13.83
N TRP A 73 0.04 0.37 14.24
CA TRP A 73 -0.23 -0.87 13.52
C TRP A 73 -0.85 -0.62 12.14
N LEU A 74 -1.69 0.41 11.99
CA LEU A 74 -2.19 0.83 10.67
C LEU A 74 -1.05 1.29 9.75
N PHE A 75 -0.07 2.03 10.30
CA PHE A 75 1.13 2.41 9.53
C PHE A 75 1.93 1.19 9.08
N VAL A 76 2.19 0.24 9.98
CA VAL A 76 2.89 -1.01 9.65
C VAL A 76 2.15 -1.78 8.56
N THR A 77 0.82 -1.90 8.70
CA THR A 77 -0.03 -2.61 7.75
C THR A 77 0.02 -1.96 6.37
N ALA A 78 -0.20 -0.64 6.29
CA ALA A 78 -0.21 0.09 5.03
C ALA A 78 1.16 0.07 4.35
N LEU A 79 2.25 0.21 5.11
CA LEU A 79 3.61 0.15 4.58
C LEU A 79 3.95 -1.24 4.05
N ALA A 80 3.70 -2.28 4.85
CA ALA A 80 4.03 -3.66 4.47
C ALA A 80 3.24 -4.13 3.24
N SER A 81 1.94 -3.85 3.20
CA SER A 81 1.09 -4.24 2.06
C SER A 81 1.46 -3.47 0.80
N SER A 82 1.67 -2.16 0.90
CA SER A 82 2.04 -1.30 -0.24
C SER A 82 3.43 -1.64 -0.76
N ALA A 83 4.40 -1.87 0.13
CA ALA A 83 5.75 -2.29 -0.25
C ALA A 83 5.74 -3.64 -0.96
N GLY A 84 5.07 -4.64 -0.40
CA GLY A 84 4.98 -5.97 -0.99
C GLY A 84 4.28 -5.96 -2.35
N GLY A 85 3.13 -5.29 -2.45
CA GLY A 85 2.39 -5.19 -3.72
C GLY A 85 3.15 -4.40 -4.78
N GLY A 86 3.73 -3.26 -4.42
CA GLY A 86 4.55 -2.45 -5.32
C GLY A 86 5.75 -3.23 -5.85
N TYR A 87 6.48 -3.92 -4.98
CA TYR A 87 7.61 -4.77 -5.37
C TYR A 87 7.23 -5.82 -6.41
N ILE A 88 6.12 -6.52 -6.18
CA ILE A 88 5.63 -7.53 -7.12
C ILE A 88 5.25 -6.90 -8.45
N ALA A 89 4.60 -5.74 -8.46
CA ALA A 89 4.24 -5.05 -9.70
C ALA A 89 5.48 -4.68 -10.54
N GLY A 90 6.51 -4.09 -9.91
CA GLY A 90 7.78 -3.79 -10.59
C GLY A 90 8.47 -5.05 -11.12
N ARG A 91 8.40 -6.17 -10.38
CA ARG A 91 8.97 -7.47 -10.80
C ARG A 91 8.20 -8.17 -11.91
N MET A 92 6.92 -7.87 -12.09
CA MET A 92 6.07 -8.56 -13.07
C MET A 92 5.93 -7.79 -14.39
N ARG A 93 6.17 -6.47 -14.40
CA ARG A 93 6.10 -5.68 -15.63
C ARG A 93 7.20 -6.08 -16.62
N SER A 94 6.98 -5.94 -17.92
CA SER A 94 7.94 -6.40 -18.92
C SER A 94 9.13 -5.44 -19.13
N ARG A 95 10.23 -5.99 -19.66
CA ARG A 95 11.49 -5.26 -19.87
C ARG A 95 11.49 -4.52 -21.19
N TRP A 96 11.35 -3.19 -21.17
CA TRP A 96 11.45 -2.39 -22.39
C TRP A 96 12.82 -1.72 -22.42
N ASN A 97 13.59 -1.98 -23.49
CA ASN A 97 14.93 -1.40 -23.67
C ASN A 97 14.86 -0.13 -24.52
N ASP A 98 13.82 0.69 -24.30
CA ASP A 98 13.44 1.82 -25.16
C ASP A 98 13.62 3.19 -24.47
N ALA A 99 14.00 3.21 -23.20
CA ALA A 99 14.01 4.42 -22.38
C ALA A 99 15.26 4.52 -21.49
N ALA A 100 15.57 5.74 -21.08
CA ALA A 100 16.59 6.02 -20.08
C ALA A 100 16.19 5.46 -18.70
N LYS A 101 17.18 5.14 -17.84
CA LYS A 101 16.94 4.55 -16.52
C LYS A 101 15.96 5.34 -15.65
N THR A 102 15.99 6.67 -15.70
CA THR A 102 15.09 7.55 -14.94
C THR A 102 13.62 7.42 -15.39
N GLU A 103 13.40 7.23 -16.69
CA GLU A 103 12.06 7.02 -17.25
C GLU A 103 11.54 5.61 -16.91
N VAL A 104 12.42 4.61 -16.92
CA VAL A 104 12.08 3.26 -16.45
C VAL A 104 11.69 3.27 -14.97
N GLU A 105 12.45 3.97 -14.12
CA GLU A 105 12.16 4.12 -12.69
C GLU A 105 10.81 4.83 -12.44
N PHE A 106 10.50 5.86 -13.23
CA PHE A 106 9.20 6.55 -13.17
C PHE A 106 8.05 5.59 -13.52
N ARG A 107 8.19 4.81 -14.60
CA ARG A 107 7.18 3.82 -15.00
C ARG A 107 6.99 2.74 -13.94
N ASP A 108 8.07 2.27 -13.33
CA ASP A 108 8.01 1.35 -12.20
C ASP A 108 7.25 1.95 -11.01
N GLY A 109 7.58 3.19 -10.64
CA GLY A 109 6.88 3.93 -9.60
C GLY A 109 5.38 4.06 -9.86
N VAL A 110 4.98 4.31 -11.12
CA VAL A 110 3.57 4.39 -11.53
C VAL A 110 2.86 3.03 -11.40
N HIS A 111 3.52 1.90 -11.66
CA HIS A 111 2.93 0.58 -11.39
C HIS A 111 2.69 0.39 -9.89
N GLY A 112 3.65 0.78 -9.06
CA GLY A 112 3.51 0.76 -7.59
C GLY A 112 2.35 1.62 -7.10
N LEU A 113 2.26 2.87 -7.56
CA LEU A 113 1.15 3.77 -7.20
C LEU A 113 -0.20 3.25 -7.67
N SER A 114 -0.25 2.60 -8.84
CA SER A 114 -1.47 1.97 -9.35
C SER A 114 -1.92 0.82 -8.46
N VAL A 115 -0.98 -0.01 -7.99
CA VAL A 115 -1.25 -1.06 -6.99
C VAL A 115 -1.82 -0.44 -5.72
N TRP A 116 -1.15 0.59 -5.17
CA TRP A 116 -1.59 1.28 -3.97
C TRP A 116 -3.01 1.84 -4.11
N ALA A 117 -3.31 2.48 -5.24
CA ALA A 117 -4.63 3.05 -5.50
C ALA A 117 -5.71 1.96 -5.55
N VAL A 118 -5.49 0.92 -6.35
CA VAL A 118 -6.44 -0.20 -6.52
C VAL A 118 -6.68 -0.92 -5.19
N SER A 119 -5.63 -1.23 -4.43
CA SER A 119 -5.77 -1.91 -3.14
C SER A 119 -6.45 -1.03 -2.09
N THR A 120 -6.12 0.26 -2.03
CA THR A 120 -6.75 1.20 -1.09
C THR A 120 -8.23 1.38 -1.40
N MET A 121 -8.59 1.51 -2.69
CA MET A 121 -10.00 1.54 -3.11
C MET A 121 -10.74 0.27 -2.74
N ALA A 122 -10.13 -0.91 -2.91
CA ALA A 122 -10.74 -2.18 -2.52
C ALA A 122 -10.99 -2.26 -1.01
N VAL A 123 -10.03 -1.85 -0.19
CA VAL A 123 -10.18 -1.80 1.27
C VAL A 123 -11.26 -0.81 1.69
N ALA A 124 -11.30 0.39 1.08
CA ALA A 124 -12.34 1.39 1.35
C ALA A 124 -13.73 0.89 0.97
N ALA A 125 -13.88 0.24 -0.19
CA ALA A 125 -15.13 -0.36 -0.63
C ALA A 125 -15.58 -1.47 0.33
N PHE A 126 -14.66 -2.35 0.76
CA PHE A 126 -14.96 -3.38 1.74
C PHE A 126 -15.42 -2.80 3.08
N ALA A 127 -14.73 -1.77 3.59
CA ALA A 127 -15.13 -1.09 4.82
C ALA A 127 -16.52 -0.43 4.72
N ALA A 128 -16.81 0.23 3.59
CA ALA A 128 -18.11 0.84 3.34
C ALA A 128 -19.24 -0.21 3.30
N VAL A 129 -19.01 -1.35 2.65
CA VAL A 129 -19.97 -2.46 2.62
C VAL A 129 -20.18 -3.06 4.01
N ALA A 130 -19.11 -3.27 4.78
CA ALA A 130 -19.20 -3.78 6.14
C ALA A 130 -20.01 -2.84 7.07
N ALA A 131 -19.79 -1.53 6.94
CA ALA A 131 -20.57 -0.52 7.66
C ALA A 131 -22.06 -0.53 7.26
N ALA A 132 -22.35 -0.61 5.96
CA ALA A 132 -23.72 -0.70 5.45
C ALA A 132 -24.43 -2.00 5.89
N LEU A 133 -23.73 -3.13 5.96
CA LEU A 133 -24.32 -4.38 6.44
C LEU A 133 -24.60 -4.33 7.94
N SER A 134 -23.73 -3.67 8.71
CA SER A 134 -23.92 -3.50 10.16
C SER A 134 -25.15 -2.63 10.49
N SER A 135 -25.51 -1.67 9.64
CA SER A 135 -26.69 -0.83 9.86
C SER A 135 -28.02 -1.53 9.57
N LEU A 136 -28.02 -2.61 8.77
CA LEU A 136 -29.24 -3.39 8.48
C LEU A 136 -29.74 -4.24 9.66
N GLY A 137 -28.90 -4.49 10.67
CA GLY A 137 -29.24 -5.26 11.86
C GLY A 137 -29.70 -4.44 13.06
N LEU A 138 -29.76 -3.11 12.95
CA LEU A 138 -30.22 -2.23 14.02
C LEU A 138 -31.74 -2.01 13.90
N GLU A 139 -32.51 -2.60 14.81
CA GLU A 139 -33.81 -2.02 15.16
C GLU A 139 -33.52 -0.64 15.77
N THR A 140 -33.88 0.43 15.07
CA THR A 140 -33.81 1.79 15.63
C THR A 140 -34.89 1.95 16.68
N ASN A 141 -34.71 1.33 17.85
CA ASN A 141 -35.22 1.93 19.06
C ASN A 141 -34.58 3.31 19.12
N THR A 142 -35.39 4.36 19.19
CA THR A 142 -34.90 5.72 19.37
C THR A 142 -34.08 5.75 20.65
N VAL A 143 -32.76 5.55 20.56
CA VAL A 143 -31.83 5.75 21.67
C VAL A 143 -31.78 7.26 21.88
N SER A 144 -32.75 7.76 22.63
CA SER A 144 -32.95 9.17 22.88
C SER A 144 -31.92 9.77 23.84
N ASP A 145 -31.09 8.93 24.47
CA ASP A 145 -30.00 9.35 25.34
C ASP A 145 -28.75 8.47 25.10
N ILE A 146 -27.92 8.86 24.13
CA ILE A 146 -26.52 8.41 24.12
C ILE A 146 -25.80 9.31 25.14
N PRO A 147 -25.14 8.76 26.17
CA PRO A 147 -24.40 9.56 27.15
C PRO A 147 -23.43 10.52 26.45
N GLU A 148 -23.38 11.78 26.90
CA GLU A 148 -22.55 12.84 26.30
C GLU A 148 -21.08 12.42 26.18
N ASN A 149 -20.55 11.71 27.18
CA ASN A 149 -19.19 11.19 27.18
C ASN A 149 -18.95 10.17 26.05
N VAL A 150 -19.94 9.36 25.68
CA VAL A 150 -19.81 8.39 24.58
C VAL A 150 -19.73 9.12 23.23
N VAL A 151 -20.49 10.20 23.06
CA VAL A 151 -20.44 11.05 21.86
C VAL A 151 -19.08 11.73 21.75
N GLU A 152 -18.58 12.31 22.83
CA GLU A 152 -17.26 12.94 22.87
C GLU A 152 -16.12 11.95 22.60
N TYR A 153 -16.13 10.79 23.25
CA TYR A 153 -15.14 9.73 23.05
C TYR A 153 -15.14 9.25 21.60
N THR A 154 -16.32 9.03 21.02
CA THR A 154 -16.46 8.63 19.61
C THR A 154 -15.89 9.70 18.68
N ARG A 155 -16.14 10.99 18.95
CA ARG A 155 -15.59 12.09 18.16
C ARG A 155 -14.06 12.13 18.23
N THR A 156 -13.48 12.03 19.42
CA THR A 156 -12.02 12.03 19.60
C THR A 156 -11.36 10.84 18.90
N ILE A 157 -11.90 9.63 19.11
CA ILE A 157 -11.41 8.39 18.50
C ILE A 157 -11.47 8.45 16.97
N SER A 158 -12.61 8.89 16.42
CA SER A 158 -12.82 8.94 14.97
C SER A 158 -11.89 9.93 14.28
N VAL A 159 -11.56 11.07 14.91
CA VAL A 159 -10.57 12.01 14.38
C VAL A 159 -9.17 11.38 14.35
N VAL A 160 -8.76 10.72 15.44
CA VAL A 160 -7.42 10.10 15.53
C VAL A 160 -7.28 8.95 14.53
N TYR A 161 -8.27 8.06 14.44
CA TYR A 161 -8.23 6.97 13.46
C TYR A 161 -8.36 7.48 12.02
N GLY A 162 -9.19 8.49 11.77
CA GLY A 162 -9.31 9.11 10.46
C GLY A 162 -7.99 9.71 9.98
N PHE A 163 -7.33 10.49 10.85
CA PHE A 163 -6.00 11.02 10.57
C PHE A 163 -4.97 9.90 10.35
N SER A 164 -4.92 8.91 11.25
CA SER A 164 -3.95 7.83 11.18
C SER A 164 -4.13 6.96 9.93
N SER A 165 -5.37 6.65 9.55
CA SER A 165 -5.68 5.92 8.33
C SER A 165 -5.27 6.72 7.08
N GLY A 166 -5.54 8.02 7.05
CA GLY A 166 -5.14 8.89 5.94
C GLY A 166 -3.62 9.02 5.81
N ALA A 167 -2.94 9.24 6.93
CA ALA A 167 -1.48 9.33 6.98
C ALA A 167 -0.81 8.00 6.60
N ALA A 168 -1.32 6.88 7.10
CA ALA A 168 -0.83 5.55 6.74
C ALA A 168 -1.01 5.26 5.25
N ALA A 169 -2.16 5.61 4.67
CA ALA A 169 -2.39 5.48 3.23
C ALA A 169 -1.40 6.34 2.42
N ALA A 170 -1.16 7.59 2.82
CA ALA A 170 -0.21 8.47 2.14
C ALA A 170 1.24 7.93 2.19
N LEU A 171 1.69 7.42 3.33
CA LEU A 171 3.00 6.78 3.45
C LEU A 171 3.08 5.47 2.65
N GLY A 172 1.97 4.72 2.59
CA GLY A 172 1.82 3.55 1.72
C GLY A 172 2.09 3.87 0.26
N ALA A 173 1.63 5.02 -0.24
CA ALA A 173 1.90 5.44 -1.63
C ALA A 173 3.40 5.58 -1.91
N GLY A 174 4.13 6.21 -0.99
CA GLY A 174 5.60 6.34 -1.06
C GLY A 174 6.30 4.98 -1.01
N ALA A 175 5.86 4.08 -0.13
CA ALA A 175 6.38 2.72 -0.07
C ALA A 175 6.11 1.95 -1.38
N ALA A 176 4.90 2.04 -1.93
CA ALA A 176 4.55 1.37 -3.18
C ALA A 176 5.43 1.85 -4.35
N TRP A 177 5.65 3.16 -4.47
CA TRP A 177 6.57 3.72 -5.46
C TRP A 177 7.98 3.14 -5.28
N TRP A 178 8.55 3.30 -4.09
CA TRP A 178 9.93 2.91 -3.80
C TRP A 178 10.17 1.43 -4.08
N PHE A 179 9.28 0.57 -3.60
CA PHE A 179 9.42 -0.86 -3.76
C PHE A 179 9.12 -1.34 -5.18
N ALA A 180 8.25 -0.66 -5.93
CA ALA A 180 8.07 -0.96 -7.35
C ALA A 180 9.32 -0.60 -8.15
N SER A 181 9.92 0.57 -7.93
CA SER A 181 11.21 0.94 -8.53
C SER A 181 12.32 -0.05 -8.18
N LEU A 182 12.39 -0.49 -6.91
CA LEU A 182 13.33 -1.53 -6.47
C LEU A 182 13.07 -2.87 -7.17
N GLY A 183 11.82 -3.30 -7.26
CA GLY A 183 11.42 -4.54 -7.93
C GLY A 183 11.75 -4.53 -9.42
N GLY A 184 11.45 -3.43 -10.10
CA GLY A 184 11.79 -3.22 -11.51
C GLY A 184 13.28 -3.25 -11.75
N SER A 185 14.06 -2.54 -10.93
CA SER A 185 15.53 -2.57 -10.98
C SER A 185 16.08 -3.99 -10.80
N HIS A 186 15.62 -4.72 -9.78
CA HIS A 186 16.03 -6.12 -9.56
C HIS A 186 15.73 -7.02 -10.77
N ARG A 187 14.67 -6.72 -11.53
CA ARG A 187 14.29 -7.47 -12.74
C ARG A 187 15.20 -7.11 -13.91
N ASP A 188 15.54 -5.84 -14.06
CA ASP A 188 16.39 -5.35 -15.14
C ASP A 188 17.86 -5.71 -14.96
N GLU A 189 18.34 -5.72 -13.72
CA GLU A 189 19.72 -6.05 -13.36
C GLU A 189 19.96 -7.55 -13.19
N SER A 190 18.90 -8.37 -13.26
CA SER A 190 18.98 -9.82 -12.99
C SER A 190 19.65 -10.11 -11.64
N THR A 191 19.34 -9.30 -10.62
CA THR A 191 19.87 -9.52 -9.28
C THR A 191 19.32 -10.84 -8.75
N ASP A 192 20.20 -11.83 -8.65
CA ASP A 192 19.88 -13.13 -8.12
C ASP A 192 19.66 -13.04 -6.60
N VAL A 193 18.43 -13.29 -6.15
CA VAL A 193 18.09 -13.38 -4.71
C VAL A 193 18.57 -14.70 -4.10
N HIS A 194 19.66 -15.27 -4.60
CA HIS A 194 20.25 -16.55 -4.19
C HIS A 194 20.93 -16.51 -2.80
N LEU A 195 20.44 -15.67 -1.90
CA LEU A 195 20.86 -15.61 -0.49
C LEU A 195 20.19 -16.71 0.36
N LEU A 196 19.12 -17.34 -0.14
CA LEU A 196 18.43 -18.45 0.53
C LEU A 196 18.77 -19.83 -0.03
N THR A 197 19.56 -19.90 -1.11
CA THR A 197 20.13 -21.16 -1.60
C THR A 197 21.53 -21.31 -1.01
N PRO A 198 21.74 -22.25 -0.06
CA PRO A 198 23.08 -22.58 0.41
C PRO A 198 24.01 -22.88 -0.77
N GLY A 199 25.27 -22.45 -0.69
CA GLY A 199 26.21 -22.51 -1.82
C GLY A 199 26.40 -23.89 -2.45
N PHE A 200 26.07 -24.97 -1.73
CA PHE A 200 26.12 -26.35 -2.21
C PHE A 200 24.94 -26.78 -3.11
N LEU A 201 23.86 -26.00 -3.18
CA LEU A 201 22.70 -26.24 -4.07
C LEU A 201 22.74 -25.39 -5.34
N ARG A 202 23.73 -24.51 -5.51
CA ARG A 202 23.94 -23.79 -6.77
C ARG A 202 24.44 -24.77 -7.82
N ARG A 203 23.60 -25.10 -8.81
CA ARG A 203 24.08 -25.76 -10.03
C ARG A 203 25.02 -24.78 -10.75
N LYS A 204 26.22 -25.26 -11.06
CA LYS A 204 27.22 -24.55 -11.88
C LYS A 204 26.79 -24.44 -13.33
#